data_AF-A0A7S2LAR4-F1
#
_entry.id   AF-A0A7S2LAR4-F1
#
_cell.length_a   1.000
_cell.length_b   1.000
_cell.length_c   1.000
_cell.angle_alpha   90.00
_cell.angle_beta   90.00
_cell.angle_gamma   90.00
#
_symmetry.space_group_name_H-M   'P 1'
#
loop_
_entity.id
_entity.type
_entity.pdbx_description
1 polymer ?
#
loop_
_entity_poly.entity_id
_entity_poly.type
_entity_poly.pdbx_seq_one_letter_code
_entity_poly.pdbx_strand_id
1 'polypeptide(L)'
;MFNILMLQIFNVFVALAPNKSLLGAACTFTIFFNTVFCGFVVKPDVIPIYWKWLYWILPSPWVYRGLAVNQLGETDLINNGFVFERNGNPFSKQWIGYGFAYLILASSLATLVAAFCLHHFRMEEPQKSAPDVQEIKGDEKDDGDANNDAVASFTEVDLSFHDLSYEVKASK
;
A
#
# COMPACT_ATOMS: atom_id res chain seq x y z
N MET A 1 -16.31 -2.80 -0.20
CA MET A 1 -15.98 -2.20 1.11
C MET A 1 -14.74 -2.82 1.74
N PHE A 2 -14.73 -4.14 2.00
CA PHE A 2 -13.54 -4.81 2.56
C PHE A 2 -12.25 -4.62 1.75
N ASN A 3 -12.31 -4.84 0.43
CA ASN A 3 -11.15 -4.66 -0.45
C ASN A 3 -10.63 -3.21 -0.42
N ILE A 4 -11.53 -2.22 -0.44
CA ILE A 4 -11.17 -0.80 -0.33
C ILE A 4 -10.44 -0.54 0.99
N LEU A 5 -10.95 -1.06 2.11
CA LEU A 5 -10.31 -0.88 3.41
C LEU A 5 -8.91 -1.51 3.45
N MET A 6 -8.73 -2.70 2.87
CA MET A 6 -7.40 -3.33 2.77
C MET A 6 -6.42 -2.48 1.96
N LEU A 7 -6.87 -1.92 0.83
CA LEU A 7 -6.06 -0.99 0.05
C LEU A 7 -5.68 0.27 0.86
N GLN A 8 -6.61 0.83 1.64
CA GLN A 8 -6.31 1.99 2.48
C GLN A 8 -5.30 1.67 3.58
N ILE A 9 -5.38 0.48 4.21
CA ILE A 9 -4.38 0.04 5.18
C ILE A 9 -3.00 -0.07 4.51
N PHE A 10 -2.91 -0.62 3.30
CA PHE A 10 -1.64 -0.67 2.57
C PHE A 10 -1.13 0.71 2.20
N ASN A 11 -2.01 1.65 1.84
CA ASN A 11 -1.62 3.04 1.57
C ASN A 11 -1.04 3.72 2.81
N VAL A 12 -1.53 3.42 4.02
CA VAL A 12 -0.93 3.90 5.28
C VAL A 12 0.48 3.36 5.44
N PHE A 13 0.73 2.08 5.15
CA PHE A 13 2.08 1.52 5.20
C PHE A 13 3.01 2.14 4.15
N VAL A 14 2.52 2.40 2.94
CA VAL A 14 3.28 3.11 1.89
C VAL A 14 3.66 4.51 2.34
N ALA A 15 2.73 5.25 2.96
CA ALA A 15 2.97 6.60 3.45
C ALA A 15 3.96 6.65 4.63
N LEU A 16 4.12 5.56 5.37
CA LEU A 16 5.00 5.49 6.54
C LEU A 16 6.38 4.90 6.22
N ALA A 17 6.51 4.10 5.16
CA ALA A 17 7.71 3.30 4.91
C ALA A 17 8.78 4.07 4.11
N PRO A 18 9.98 4.31 4.65
CA PRO A 18 11.10 4.87 3.89
C PRO A 18 11.82 3.83 3.02
N ASN A 19 11.64 2.52 3.30
CA ASN A 19 12.36 1.43 2.65
C ASN A 19 11.42 0.41 2.00
N LYS A 20 11.70 0.03 0.73
CA LYS A 20 10.88 -0.92 -0.05
C LYS A 20 10.81 -2.32 0.58
N SER A 21 11.91 -2.81 1.16
CA SER A 21 11.94 -4.13 1.79
C SER A 21 11.09 -4.20 3.06
N LEU A 22 11.08 -3.12 3.86
CA LEU A 22 10.25 -3.02 5.06
C LEU A 22 8.77 -2.97 4.73
N LEU A 23 8.40 -2.23 3.68
CA LEU A 23 7.02 -2.16 3.18
C LEU A 23 6.49 -3.55 2.80
N GLY A 24 7.27 -4.33 2.05
CA GLY A 24 6.90 -5.69 1.67
C GLY A 24 6.63 -6.58 2.90
N ALA A 25 7.55 -6.58 3.86
CA ALA A 25 7.39 -7.36 5.09
C ALA A 25 6.15 -6.93 5.91
N ALA A 26 5.92 -5.62 6.06
CA ALA A 26 4.78 -5.08 6.81
C ALA A 26 3.43 -5.45 6.17
N CYS A 27 3.33 -5.38 4.84
CA CYS A 27 2.12 -5.78 4.11
C CYS A 27 1.85 -7.27 4.27
N THR A 28 2.87 -8.12 4.08
CA THR A 28 2.73 -9.58 4.24
C THR A 28 2.32 -9.95 5.67
N PHE A 29 2.93 -9.32 6.67
CA PHE A 29 2.58 -9.53 8.07
C PHE A 29 1.13 -9.14 8.32
N THR A 30 0.70 -7.97 7.86
CA THR A 30 -0.70 -7.51 8.01
C THR A 30 -1.70 -8.48 7.40
N ILE A 31 -1.41 -9.02 6.20
CA ILE A 31 -2.26 -10.02 5.56
C ILE A 31 -2.31 -11.31 6.39
N PHE A 32 -1.15 -11.77 6.89
CA PHE A 32 -1.08 -12.97 7.72
C PHE A 32 -1.98 -12.86 8.96
N PHE A 33 -1.88 -11.76 9.70
CA PHE A 33 -2.75 -11.52 10.87
C PHE A 33 -4.22 -11.44 10.48
N ASN A 34 -4.55 -10.77 9.38
CA ASN A 34 -5.93 -10.69 8.89
C ASN A 34 -6.51 -12.06 8.50
N THR A 35 -5.69 -12.98 8.00
CA THR A 35 -6.11 -14.35 7.64
C THR A 35 -6.29 -15.22 8.88
N VAL A 36 -5.31 -15.25 9.79
CA VAL A 36 -5.35 -16.11 10.99
C VAL A 36 -6.51 -15.71 11.90
N PHE A 37 -6.68 -14.41 12.15
CA PHE A 37 -7.71 -13.91 13.04
C PHE A 37 -9.03 -13.59 12.34
N CYS A 38 -9.22 -13.99 11.08
CA CYS A 38 -10.46 -13.76 10.31
C CYS A 38 -11.73 -14.27 11.01
N GLY A 39 -11.61 -15.23 11.94
CA GLY A 39 -12.72 -15.84 12.67
C GLY A 39 -13.18 -17.18 12.08
N PHE A 40 -12.75 -17.50 10.85
CA PHE A 40 -12.90 -18.82 10.24
C PHE A 40 -11.77 -19.79 10.63
N VAL A 41 -10.52 -19.35 10.52
CA VAL A 41 -9.33 -20.21 10.77
C VAL A 41 -9.22 -20.53 12.26
N VAL A 42 -9.33 -19.50 13.10
CA VAL A 42 -9.38 -19.64 14.56
C VAL A 42 -10.76 -19.21 15.02
N LYS A 43 -11.50 -20.13 15.64
CA LYS A 43 -12.81 -19.82 16.22
C LYS A 43 -12.68 -18.77 17.32
N PRO A 44 -13.62 -17.83 17.42
CA PRO A 44 -13.58 -16.74 18.41
C PRO A 44 -13.46 -17.23 19.86
N ASP A 45 -14.01 -18.40 20.17
CA ASP A 45 -14.01 -19.01 21.51
C ASP A 45 -12.61 -19.47 21.97
N VAL A 46 -11.80 -19.96 21.02
CA VAL A 46 -10.47 -20.51 21.30
C VAL A 46 -9.40 -19.41 21.38
N ILE A 47 -9.73 -18.17 21.02
CA ILE A 47 -8.78 -17.04 21.05
C ILE A 47 -8.47 -16.68 22.51
N PRO A 48 -7.19 -16.76 22.96
CA PRO A 48 -6.80 -16.37 24.31
C PRO A 48 -7.21 -14.92 24.62
N ILE A 49 -7.60 -14.62 25.86
CA ILE A 49 -8.03 -13.27 26.29
C ILE A 49 -7.04 -12.18 25.85
N TYR A 50 -5.74 -12.47 25.93
CA TYR A 50 -4.66 -11.54 25.57
C TYR A 50 -4.61 -11.16 24.09
N TRP A 51 -5.23 -11.94 23.19
CA TRP A 51 -5.24 -11.70 21.73
C TRP A 51 -6.60 -11.20 21.23
N LYS A 52 -7.61 -11.12 22.12
CA LYS A 52 -8.96 -10.67 21.73
C LYS A 52 -8.98 -9.24 21.22
N TRP A 53 -8.16 -8.34 21.78
CA TRP A 53 -8.12 -6.95 21.32
C TRP A 53 -7.72 -6.85 19.84
N LEU A 54 -6.82 -7.71 19.37
CA LEU A 54 -6.37 -7.74 17.99
C LEU A 54 -7.51 -8.18 17.05
N TYR A 55 -8.34 -9.13 17.49
CA TYR A 55 -9.55 -9.54 16.78
C TYR A 55 -10.55 -8.37 16.60
N TRP A 56 -10.60 -7.42 17.52
CA TRP A 56 -11.52 -6.27 17.39
C TRP A 56 -10.99 -5.17 16.46
N ILE A 57 -9.67 -4.99 16.39
CA ILE A 57 -9.03 -3.98 15.52
C ILE A 57 -9.00 -4.45 14.06
N LEU A 58 -8.79 -5.75 13.83
CA LEU A 58 -8.69 -6.28 12.48
C LEU A 58 -10.05 -6.19 11.75
N PRO A 59 -10.08 -5.75 10.48
CA PRO A 59 -11.30 -5.61 9.69
C PRO A 59 -11.92 -6.95 9.27
N SER A 60 -11.10 -8.00 9.02
CA SER A 60 -11.57 -9.31 8.55
C SER A 60 -12.61 -9.97 9.48
N PRO A 61 -12.39 -10.02 10.81
CA PRO A 61 -13.40 -10.42 11.80
C PRO A 61 -14.79 -9.85 11.62
N TRP A 62 -14.91 -8.56 11.30
CA TRP A 62 -16.19 -7.88 11.19
C TRP A 62 -16.96 -8.29 9.93
N VAL A 63 -16.24 -8.47 8.83
CA VAL A 63 -16.80 -8.95 7.56
C VAL A 63 -17.22 -10.40 7.66
N TYR A 64 -16.37 -11.25 8.25
CA TYR A 64 -16.68 -12.65 8.46
C TYR A 64 -17.93 -12.84 9.33
N ARG A 65 -18.05 -12.06 10.42
CA ARG A 65 -19.26 -12.06 11.26
C ARG A 65 -20.52 -11.73 10.46
N GLY A 66 -20.49 -10.65 9.66
CA GLY A 66 -21.62 -10.29 8.80
C GLY A 66 -22.01 -11.40 7.82
N LEU A 67 -21.02 -12.06 7.21
CA LEU A 67 -21.25 -13.19 6.30
C LEU A 67 -21.82 -14.41 7.05
N ALA A 68 -21.26 -14.75 8.20
CA ALA A 68 -21.67 -15.89 9.00
C ALA A 68 -23.14 -15.77 9.44
N VAL A 69 -23.55 -14.59 9.93
CA VAL A 69 -24.96 -14.31 10.30
C VAL A 69 -25.88 -14.39 9.09
N ASN A 70 -25.44 -13.90 7.94
CA ASN A 70 -26.24 -13.93 6.73
C ASN A 70 -26.48 -15.35 6.18
N GLN A 71 -25.50 -16.25 6.33
CA GLN A 71 -25.57 -17.59 5.76
C GLN A 71 -26.13 -18.66 6.71
N LEU A 72 -25.71 -18.65 7.98
CA LEU A 72 -26.05 -19.69 8.95
C LEU A 72 -27.20 -19.27 9.88
N GLY A 73 -27.48 -17.97 9.99
CA GLY A 73 -28.44 -17.48 10.97
C GLY A 73 -27.93 -17.61 12.41
N GLU A 74 -28.61 -16.93 13.33
CA GLU A 74 -28.14 -16.76 14.70
C GLU A 74 -28.06 -18.09 15.49
N THR A 75 -29.06 -18.94 15.34
CA THR A 75 -29.20 -20.20 16.10
C THR A 75 -28.11 -21.21 15.76
N ASP A 76 -27.79 -21.39 14.47
CA ASP A 76 -26.78 -22.37 14.06
C ASP A 76 -25.36 -21.91 14.38
N LEU A 77 -25.11 -20.60 14.45
CA LEU A 77 -23.82 -20.07 14.89
C LEU A 77 -23.56 -20.37 16.37
N ILE A 78 -24.58 -20.23 17.21
CA ILE A 78 -24.51 -20.58 18.63
C ILE A 78 -24.21 -22.07 18.78
N ASN A 79 -24.94 -22.93 18.06
CA ASN A 79 -24.79 -24.39 18.12
C ASN A 79 -23.39 -24.86 17.64
N ASN A 80 -22.77 -24.13 16.72
CA ASN A 80 -21.45 -24.45 16.18
C ASN A 80 -20.27 -23.90 17.02
N GLY A 81 -20.56 -23.28 18.17
CA GLY A 81 -19.56 -22.76 19.10
C GLY A 81 -18.98 -21.39 18.70
N PHE A 82 -19.70 -20.61 17.90
CA PHE A 82 -19.32 -19.23 17.59
C PHE A 82 -19.94 -18.26 18.62
N VAL A 83 -19.56 -18.38 19.89
CA VAL A 83 -20.06 -17.50 20.95
C VAL A 83 -18.88 -16.95 21.75
N PHE A 84 -18.91 -15.65 22.07
CA PHE A 84 -18.07 -15.12 23.14
C PHE A 84 -18.88 -15.23 24.43
N GLU A 85 -18.56 -16.19 25.30
CA GLU A 85 -19.32 -16.51 26.53
C GLU A 85 -19.60 -15.32 27.49
N ARG A 86 -18.99 -14.15 27.26
CA ARG A 86 -18.94 -13.07 28.25
C ARG A 86 -19.85 -11.86 28.02
N ASN A 87 -20.27 -11.52 26.79
CA ASN A 87 -20.89 -10.20 26.50
C ASN A 87 -22.03 -10.20 25.44
N GLY A 88 -22.98 -11.15 25.54
CA GLY A 88 -24.12 -11.23 24.61
C GLY A 88 -23.72 -11.79 23.24
N ASN A 89 -24.72 -12.10 22.39
CA ASN A 89 -24.46 -12.75 21.11
C ASN A 89 -23.87 -11.74 20.09
N PRO A 90 -22.56 -11.81 19.75
CA PRO A 90 -21.93 -10.89 18.79
C PRO A 90 -22.41 -11.14 17.35
N PHE A 91 -23.22 -12.17 17.12
CA PHE A 91 -23.78 -12.58 15.82
C PHE A 91 -25.26 -12.20 15.66
N SER A 92 -25.80 -11.33 16.53
CA SER A 92 -27.14 -10.78 16.30
C SER A 92 -27.17 -9.84 15.09
N LYS A 93 -28.33 -9.72 14.42
CA LYS A 93 -28.52 -8.82 13.26
C LYS A 93 -28.14 -7.36 13.55
N GLN A 94 -28.25 -6.92 14.81
CA GLN A 94 -27.85 -5.56 15.22
C GLN A 94 -26.33 -5.32 15.07
N TRP A 95 -25.51 -6.36 15.28
CA TRP A 95 -24.05 -6.29 15.12
C TRP A 95 -23.61 -6.10 13.68
N ILE A 96 -24.43 -6.47 12.70
CA ILE A 96 -24.15 -6.24 11.28
C ILE A 96 -24.06 -4.73 11.01
N GLY A 97 -24.99 -3.95 11.57
CA GLY A 97 -24.99 -2.49 11.45
C GLY A 97 -23.73 -1.86 12.06
N TYR A 98 -23.34 -2.32 13.25
CA TYR A 98 -22.08 -1.91 13.89
C TYR A 98 -20.85 -2.30 13.06
N GLY A 99 -20.87 -3.46 12.41
CA GLY A 99 -19.82 -3.87 11.49
C GLY A 99 -19.67 -2.92 10.31
N PHE A 100 -20.76 -2.54 9.66
CA PHE A 100 -20.72 -1.56 8.56
C PHE A 100 -20.26 -0.17 9.04
N ALA A 101 -20.78 0.31 10.17
CA ALA A 101 -20.36 1.58 10.76
C ALA A 101 -18.86 1.57 11.10
N TYR A 102 -18.37 0.48 11.70
CA TYR A 102 -16.96 0.28 11.99
C TYR A 102 -16.10 0.31 10.73
N LEU A 103 -16.49 -0.39 9.66
CA LEU A 103 -15.74 -0.43 8.41
C LEU A 103 -15.66 0.96 7.74
N ILE A 104 -16.75 1.75 7.80
CA ILE A 104 -16.76 3.11 7.26
C ILE A 104 -15.84 4.02 8.10
N LEU A 105 -15.96 3.96 9.42
CA LEU A 105 -15.15 4.76 10.34
C LEU A 105 -13.66 4.40 10.25
N ALA A 106 -13.33 3.11 10.17
CA ALA A 106 -11.97 2.64 9.99
C ALA A 106 -11.40 3.06 8.62
N SER A 107 -12.22 3.05 7.57
CA SER A 107 -11.79 3.51 6.24
C SER A 107 -11.51 5.02 6.21
N SER A 108 -12.38 5.83 6.83
CA SER A 108 -12.15 7.28 6.89
C SER A 108 -10.93 7.63 7.74
N LEU A 109 -10.73 6.93 8.86
CA LEU A 109 -9.55 7.10 9.70
C LEU A 109 -8.27 6.72 8.96
N ALA A 110 -8.24 5.59 8.24
CA ALA A 110 -7.06 5.16 7.48
C ALA A 110 -6.66 6.19 6.42
N THR A 111 -7.63 6.74 5.69
CA THR A 111 -7.38 7.81 4.70
C THR A 111 -6.85 9.08 5.36
N LEU A 112 -7.41 9.48 6.51
CA LEU A 112 -6.94 10.65 7.26
C LEU A 112 -5.53 10.47 7.79
N VAL A 113 -5.20 9.28 8.30
CA VAL A 113 -3.84 8.95 8.77
C VAL A 113 -2.87 8.98 7.60
N ALA A 114 -3.19 8.37 6.46
CA ALA A 114 -2.35 8.42 5.27
C ALA A 114 -2.15 9.87 4.78
N ALA A 115 -3.22 10.68 4.76
CA ALA A 115 -3.14 12.09 4.40
C ALA A 115 -2.28 12.90 5.39
N PHE A 116 -2.41 12.62 6.68
CA PHE A 116 -1.61 13.26 7.72
C PHE A 116 -0.13 12.86 7.62
N CYS A 117 0.18 11.58 7.39
CA CYS A 117 1.54 11.10 7.14
C CYS A 117 2.15 11.84 5.95
N LEU A 118 1.47 11.89 4.81
CA LEU A 118 1.98 12.59 3.63
C LEU A 118 2.12 14.11 3.85
N HIS A 119 1.21 14.72 4.62
CA HIS A 119 1.32 16.14 4.98
C HIS A 119 2.55 16.42 5.85
N HIS A 120 2.89 15.53 6.78
CA HIS A 120 4.07 15.69 7.62
C HIS A 120 5.39 15.26 6.95
N PHE A 121 5.34 14.32 6.00
CA PHE A 121 6.52 13.83 5.28
C PHE A 121 6.83 14.60 3.98
N ARG A 122 6.22 15.76 3.75
CA ARG A 122 6.59 16.66 2.66
C ARG A 122 7.94 17.34 2.94
N MET A 123 9.01 16.55 2.95
CA MET A 123 10.34 17.01 2.57
C MET A 123 10.30 17.11 1.05
N GLU A 124 10.43 18.32 0.51
CA GLU A 124 10.96 18.46 -0.84
C GLU A 124 12.23 17.62 -0.91
N GLU A 125 12.27 16.60 -1.77
CA GLU A 125 13.57 16.25 -2.32
C GLU A 125 14.05 17.55 -2.98
N PRO A 126 15.19 18.12 -2.57
CA PRO A 126 15.83 19.13 -3.39
C PRO A 126 15.93 18.46 -4.76
N GLN A 127 15.32 19.08 -5.78
CA GLN A 127 15.53 18.73 -7.16
C GLN A 127 16.99 18.31 -7.29
N LYS A 128 17.25 17.01 -7.54
CA LYS A 128 18.60 16.60 -7.88
C LYS A 128 18.83 17.26 -9.23
N SER A 129 19.39 18.47 -9.17
CA SER A 129 19.76 19.28 -10.31
C SER A 129 20.41 18.34 -11.32
N ALA A 130 19.96 18.48 -12.57
CA ALA A 130 20.45 17.73 -13.71
C ALA A 130 21.96 17.47 -13.57
N PRO A 131 22.46 16.26 -13.89
CA PRO A 131 23.89 16.00 -13.81
C PRO A 131 24.64 17.10 -14.55
N ASP A 132 25.56 17.74 -13.83
CA ASP A 132 26.47 18.76 -14.32
C ASP A 132 27.11 18.26 -15.61
N VAL A 133 26.87 18.98 -16.71
CA VAL A 133 27.44 18.66 -18.02
C VAL A 133 28.94 18.93 -17.91
N GLN A 134 29.73 17.89 -17.66
CA GLN A 134 31.17 17.97 -17.82
C GLN A 134 31.46 18.18 -19.31
N GLU A 135 31.83 19.41 -19.68
CA GLU A 135 32.46 19.71 -20.96
C GLU A 135 33.72 18.85 -21.11
N ILE A 136 33.65 17.83 -21.96
CA ILE A 136 34.85 17.11 -22.39
C ILE A 136 35.59 18.05 -23.36
N LYS A 137 36.60 18.76 -22.84
CA LYS A 137 37.68 19.29 -23.69
C LYS A 137 38.40 18.09 -24.31
N GLY A 138 38.31 18.00 -25.63
CA GLY A 138 39.11 17.04 -26.40
C GLY A 138 40.58 17.38 -26.24
N ASP A 139 41.35 16.43 -25.70
CA ASP A 139 42.78 16.37 -25.91
C ASP A 139 43.11 14.98 -26.46
N GLU A 140 43.66 15.03 -27.66
CA GLU A 140 44.23 13.98 -28.48
C GLU A 140 45.38 13.28 -27.73
N LYS A 141 45.35 11.93 -27.67
CA LYS A 141 46.56 11.09 -27.72
C LYS A 141 46.28 9.61 -27.95
N ASP A 142 46.89 9.20 -29.04
CA ASP A 142 47.34 7.92 -29.58
C ASP A 142 47.56 6.72 -28.63
N ASP A 143 47.47 5.55 -29.27
CA ASP A 143 48.00 4.23 -28.95
C ASP A 143 47.36 3.32 -27.88
N GLY A 144 46.81 2.20 -28.37
CA GLY A 144 47.28 0.88 -27.91
C GLY A 144 46.30 -0.06 -27.19
N ASP A 145 45.67 -0.93 -27.98
CA ASP A 145 45.40 -2.36 -27.72
C ASP A 145 44.10 -2.82 -26.98
N ALA A 146 43.24 -3.42 -27.81
CA ALA A 146 42.28 -4.52 -27.63
C ALA A 146 41.79 -4.94 -26.22
N ASN A 147 40.48 -4.80 -25.95
CA ASN A 147 39.45 -5.84 -26.19
C ASN A 147 38.12 -5.45 -25.50
N ASN A 148 37.01 -5.84 -26.13
CA ASN A 148 35.61 -5.48 -25.87
C ASN A 148 35.13 -6.02 -24.50
N ASP A 149 34.24 -5.34 -23.75
CA ASP A 149 32.80 -5.27 -24.05
C ASP A 149 32.16 -3.97 -23.54
N ALA A 150 31.60 -3.21 -24.47
CA ALA A 150 30.98 -1.91 -24.25
C ALA A 150 29.63 -2.02 -23.52
N VAL A 151 29.58 -1.58 -22.26
CA VAL A 151 28.34 -1.09 -21.64
C VAL A 151 28.25 0.41 -21.91
N ALA A 152 27.86 0.78 -23.12
CA ALA A 152 27.52 2.17 -23.43
C ALA A 152 26.07 2.41 -23.00
N SER A 153 25.88 3.15 -21.90
CA SER A 153 24.56 3.65 -21.51
C SER A 153 24.09 4.65 -22.57
N PHE A 154 22.95 4.37 -23.19
CA PHE A 154 22.28 5.35 -24.03
C PHE A 154 21.89 6.55 -23.16
N THR A 155 22.48 7.70 -23.46
CA THR A 155 21.98 8.99 -23.00
C THR A 155 21.20 9.56 -24.17
N GLU A 156 19.89 9.75 -24.03
CA GLU A 156 19.11 10.43 -25.07
C GLU A 156 19.58 11.89 -25.15
N VAL A 157 20.28 12.21 -26.23
CA VAL A 157 20.60 13.59 -26.60
C VAL A 157 19.47 14.08 -27.48
N ASP A 158 18.58 14.90 -26.91
CA ASP A 158 17.48 15.52 -27.62
C ASP A 158 18.01 16.62 -28.55
N LEU A 159 18.17 16.29 -29.83
CA LEU A 159 18.59 17.18 -30.92
C LEU A 159 17.43 18.07 -31.41
N SER A 160 16.64 18.62 -30.49
CA SER A 160 15.62 19.60 -30.85
C SER A 160 16.31 20.92 -31.21
N PHE A 161 16.56 21.12 -32.50
CA PHE A 161 17.09 22.36 -33.06
C PHE A 161 16.13 23.51 -32.79
N HIS A 162 16.28 24.16 -31.65
CA HIS A 162 15.74 25.49 -31.42
C HIS A 162 16.72 26.48 -32.06
N ASP A 163 16.19 27.38 -32.88
CA ASP A 163 16.89 28.45 -33.63
C ASP A 163 17.60 28.07 -34.95
N LEU A 164 16.85 27.47 -35.88
CA LEU A 164 17.16 27.53 -37.31
C LEU A 164 16.47 28.74 -37.97
N SER A 165 17.18 29.87 -38.07
CA SER A 165 16.76 30.99 -38.92
C SER A 165 17.30 30.79 -40.33
N TYR A 166 16.42 30.46 -41.29
CA TYR A 166 16.77 30.43 -42.71
C TYR A 166 16.16 31.63 -43.44
N GLU A 167 16.98 32.37 -44.19
CA GLU A 167 16.50 33.42 -45.08
C GLU A 167 16.12 32.84 -46.44
N VAL A 168 14.87 33.05 -46.84
CA VAL A 168 14.37 32.70 -48.17
C VAL A 168 14.70 33.85 -49.14
N LYS A 169 15.66 33.65 -50.05
CA LYS A 169 15.79 34.52 -51.22
C LYS A 169 14.73 34.13 -52.25
N ALA A 170 13.70 34.97 -52.39
CA ALA A 170 12.76 34.88 -53.49
C ALA A 170 13.47 35.15 -54.82
N SER A 171 13.43 34.19 -55.74
CA SER A 171 13.84 34.42 -57.13
C SER A 171 12.75 35.19 -57.87
N LYS A 172 13.14 36.26 -58.57
CA LYS A 172 12.30 36.95 -59.56
C LYS A 172 12.02 36.06 -60.77
#